data_AF-A0A969F460-F1
#
_entry.id   AF-A0A969F460-F1
#
_cell.length_a   1.000
_cell.length_b   1.000
_cell.length_c   1.000
_cell.angle_alpha   90.00
_cell.angle_beta   90.00
_cell.angle_gamma   90.00
#
_symmetry.space_group_name_H-M   'P 1'
#
loop_
_entity.id
_entity.type
_entity.pdbx_description
1 polymer ?
#
loop_
_entity_poly.entity_id
_entity_poly.type
_entity_poly.pdbx_seq_one_letter_code
_entity_poly.pdbx_strand_id
1 'polypeptide(L)'
;MRWSRFRQSRHWRRLRPLRALWRDSLLLVRQFLWVLLLFGTAVLIGGIIYHNLARQTGEAIGSSDLGEALYHVMGLTFFQPLGDELPDDLRLELFYFLMPIIGLVVLAMGLTDFGVLFFNRRQRTKEWEMAVASTFNQHTVLVGLGHLGFRVAKEMYDLDQDVVAIELKPDEELISRTQAMGVPVVPGDARAKRFCAV
;
A
#
# COMPACT_ATOMS: atom_id res chain seq x y z
N MET A 1 -38.34 -28.75 21.15
CA MET A 1 -37.75 -27.73 20.26
C MET A 1 -36.64 -28.38 19.46
N ARG A 2 -36.86 -28.53 18.14
CA ARG A 2 -36.00 -29.31 17.22
C ARG A 2 -35.12 -28.31 16.47
N TRP A 3 -33.87 -28.15 16.90
CA TRP A 3 -32.89 -27.34 16.18
C TRP A 3 -32.55 -28.02 14.85
N SER A 4 -33.05 -27.43 13.77
CA SER A 4 -32.80 -27.86 12.40
C SER A 4 -31.32 -27.70 12.06
N ARG A 5 -30.71 -28.79 11.58
CA ARG A 5 -29.32 -28.86 11.12
C ARG A 5 -29.07 -27.84 10.00
N PHE A 6 -28.40 -26.74 10.32
CA PHE A 6 -27.71 -25.92 9.33
C PHE A 6 -26.40 -26.62 8.95
N ARG A 7 -26.48 -27.56 7.98
CA ARG A 7 -25.30 -27.97 7.19
C ARG A 7 -25.12 -26.91 6.11
N GLN A 8 -24.22 -25.96 6.32
CA GLN A 8 -23.78 -25.05 5.27
C GLN A 8 -22.34 -25.36 4.84
N SER A 9 -22.08 -25.05 3.58
CA SER A 9 -21.16 -25.74 2.67
C SER A 9 -19.67 -25.38 2.86
N ARG A 10 -18.84 -26.43 2.96
CA ARG A 10 -17.38 -26.46 3.17
C ARG A 10 -16.47 -25.82 2.08
N HIS A 11 -16.97 -25.27 0.98
CA HIS A 11 -16.13 -25.06 -0.20
C HIS A 11 -15.48 -23.66 -0.35
N TRP A 12 -15.95 -22.64 0.36
CA TRP A 12 -15.54 -21.25 0.08
C TRP A 12 -14.31 -20.74 0.85
N ARG A 13 -13.67 -21.60 1.67
CA ARG A 13 -12.64 -21.20 2.66
C ARG A 13 -11.20 -21.11 2.13
N ARG A 14 -10.83 -21.66 0.97
CA ARG A 14 -9.40 -21.74 0.54
C ARG A 14 -8.89 -20.73 -0.48
N LEU A 15 -9.76 -20.03 -1.22
CA LEU A 15 -9.32 -19.16 -2.34
C LEU A 15 -9.53 -17.64 -2.09
N ARG A 16 -9.96 -17.24 -0.90
CA ARG A 16 -10.28 -15.85 -0.58
C ARG A 16 -9.12 -14.94 -0.13
N PRO A 17 -8.01 -15.40 0.50
CA PRO A 17 -6.99 -14.46 0.97
C PRO A 17 -6.17 -13.83 -0.16
N LEU A 18 -6.10 -14.45 -1.35
CA LEU A 18 -5.28 -13.96 -2.47
C LEU A 18 -5.92 -12.79 -3.24
N ARG A 19 -7.24 -12.80 -3.43
CA ARG A 19 -7.92 -11.72 -4.18
C ARG A 19 -8.06 -10.42 -3.37
N ALA A 20 -8.18 -10.54 -2.05
CA ALA A 20 -8.17 -9.37 -1.15
C ALA A 20 -6.77 -8.75 -1.07
N LEU A 21 -5.71 -9.56 -0.97
CA LEU A 21 -4.32 -9.07 -1.02
C LEU A 21 -3.98 -8.37 -2.34
N TRP A 22 -4.45 -8.89 -3.48
CA TRP A 22 -4.11 -8.34 -4.79
C TRP A 22 -4.68 -6.95 -5.02
N ARG A 23 -5.90 -6.70 -4.51
CA ARG A 23 -6.61 -5.42 -4.72
C ARG A 23 -6.01 -4.29 -3.88
N ASP A 24 -5.51 -4.60 -2.68
CA ASP A 24 -4.76 -3.64 -1.87
C ASP A 24 -3.35 -3.38 -2.43
N SER A 25 -2.67 -4.41 -2.92
CA SER A 25 -1.37 -4.24 -3.61
C SER A 25 -1.47 -3.40 -4.88
N LEU A 26 -2.59 -3.44 -5.61
CA LEU A 26 -2.80 -2.62 -6.80
C LEU A 26 -2.95 -1.12 -6.48
N LEU A 27 -3.55 -0.78 -5.33
CA LEU A 27 -3.62 0.60 -4.85
C LEU A 27 -2.22 1.12 -4.48
N LEU A 28 -1.41 0.28 -3.82
CA LEU A 28 0.00 0.55 -3.50
C LEU A 28 0.84 0.79 -4.77
N VAL A 29 0.71 -0.09 -5.77
CA VAL A 29 1.42 0.04 -7.06
C VAL A 29 1.04 1.34 -7.76
N ARG A 30 -0.24 1.73 -7.74
CA ARG A 30 -0.69 2.96 -8.38
C ARG A 30 -0.12 4.22 -7.72
N GLN A 31 0.08 4.21 -6.42
CA GLN A 31 0.69 5.33 -5.71
C GLN A 31 2.20 5.42 -5.98
N PHE A 32 2.89 4.27 -6.01
CA PHE A 32 4.30 4.21 -6.41
C PHE A 32 4.53 4.63 -7.87
N LEU A 33 3.59 4.31 -8.76
CA LEU A 33 3.63 4.74 -10.16
C LEU A 33 3.64 6.27 -10.30
N TRP A 34 2.97 7.02 -9.43
CA TRP A 34 3.02 8.49 -9.49
C TRP A 34 4.42 9.05 -9.22
N VAL A 35 5.12 8.48 -8.24
CA VAL A 35 6.51 8.86 -7.94
C VAL A 35 7.44 8.47 -9.07
N LEU A 36 7.26 7.29 -9.64
CA LEU A 36 8.04 6.83 -10.80
C LEU A 36 7.78 7.69 -12.04
N LEU A 37 6.53 8.10 -12.27
CA LEU A 37 6.15 9.01 -13.35
C LEU A 37 6.75 10.40 -13.14
N LEU A 38 6.71 10.94 -11.92
CA LEU A 38 7.35 12.20 -11.58
C LEU A 38 8.85 12.14 -11.85
N PHE A 39 9.52 11.09 -11.39
CA PHE A 39 10.94 10.84 -11.64
C PHE A 39 11.24 10.77 -13.15
N GLY A 40 10.53 9.91 -13.88
CA GLY A 40 10.72 9.73 -15.32
C GLY A 40 10.47 11.03 -16.10
N THR A 41 9.47 11.81 -15.72
CA THR A 41 9.17 13.10 -16.34
C THR A 41 10.27 14.12 -16.04
N ALA A 42 10.77 14.18 -14.80
CA ALA A 42 11.88 15.05 -14.43
C ALA A 42 13.17 14.70 -15.19
N VAL A 43 13.48 13.42 -15.34
CA VAL A 43 14.64 12.95 -16.12
C VAL A 43 14.46 13.27 -17.61
N LEU A 44 13.27 13.05 -18.17
CA LEU A 44 12.99 13.36 -19.58
C LEU A 44 13.11 14.86 -19.86
N ILE A 45 12.48 15.70 -19.04
CA ILE A 45 12.56 17.16 -19.17
C ILE A 45 14.00 17.62 -18.97
N GLY A 46 14.67 17.12 -17.92
CA GLY A 46 16.07 17.43 -17.62
C GLY A 46 17.00 17.07 -18.77
N GLY A 47 16.85 15.87 -19.34
CA GLY A 47 17.62 15.41 -20.50
C GLY A 47 17.36 16.23 -21.76
N ILE A 48 16.11 16.61 -22.04
CA ILE A 48 15.78 17.49 -23.18
C ILE A 48 16.42 18.87 -23.00
N ILE A 49 16.32 19.46 -21.81
CA ILE A 49 16.93 20.76 -21.52
C ILE A 49 18.45 20.66 -21.65
N TYR A 50 19.06 19.65 -21.04
CA TYR A 50 20.49 19.39 -21.12
C TYR A 50 20.96 19.24 -22.57
N HIS A 51 20.30 18.41 -23.36
CA HIS A 51 20.62 18.19 -24.78
C HIS A 51 20.60 19.49 -25.59
N ASN A 52 19.57 20.32 -25.40
CA ASN A 52 19.45 21.60 -26.09
C ASN A 52 20.54 22.59 -25.67
N LEU A 53 20.97 22.53 -24.41
CA LEU A 53 21.98 23.42 -23.85
C LEU A 53 23.39 22.98 -24.28
N ALA A 54 23.69 21.68 -24.19
CA ALA A 54 24.93 21.05 -24.66
C ALA A 54 25.18 21.32 -26.15
N ARG A 55 24.11 21.31 -26.98
CA ARG A 55 24.20 21.68 -28.40
C ARG A 55 24.55 23.16 -28.62
N GLN A 56 24.13 24.06 -27.74
CA GLN A 56 24.43 25.48 -27.85
C GLN A 56 25.83 25.84 -27.38
N THR A 57 26.34 25.14 -26.37
CA THR A 57 27.67 25.35 -25.78
C THR A 57 28.77 24.56 -26.49
N GLY A 58 28.41 23.62 -27.38
CA GLY A 58 29.38 22.81 -28.13
C GLY A 58 30.01 21.70 -27.26
N GLU A 59 29.32 21.28 -26.21
CA GLU A 59 29.81 20.28 -25.27
C GLU A 59 29.84 18.88 -25.91
N ALA A 60 30.88 18.10 -25.63
CA ALA A 60 31.05 16.79 -26.26
C ALA A 60 30.02 15.74 -25.78
N ILE A 61 29.56 15.87 -24.54
CA ILE A 61 28.72 14.87 -23.88
C ILE A 61 27.25 15.29 -24.00
N GLY A 62 26.42 14.41 -24.59
CA GLY A 62 24.97 14.62 -24.67
C GLY A 62 24.50 15.62 -25.73
N SER A 63 25.39 16.20 -26.55
CA SER A 63 25.02 17.06 -27.69
C SER A 63 24.67 16.26 -28.96
N SER A 64 25.26 15.07 -29.10
CA SER A 64 25.13 14.18 -30.26
C SER A 64 23.75 13.53 -30.33
N ASP A 65 23.32 12.89 -29.23
CA ASP A 65 22.07 12.16 -29.14
C ASP A 65 21.30 12.47 -27.84
N LEU A 66 19.97 12.38 -27.92
CA LEU A 66 19.09 12.57 -26.78
C LEU A 66 19.21 11.39 -25.79
N GLY A 67 19.51 10.18 -26.26
CA GLY A 67 19.76 9.03 -25.39
C GLY A 67 20.98 9.23 -24.49
N GLU A 68 22.05 9.82 -25.03
CA GLU A 68 23.26 10.16 -24.29
C GLU A 68 23.01 11.23 -23.23
N ALA A 69 22.24 12.28 -23.57
CA ALA A 69 21.83 13.30 -22.61
C ALA A 69 20.94 12.75 -21.48
N LEU A 70 19.98 11.87 -21.81
CA LEU A 70 19.17 11.20 -20.80
C LEU A 70 20.01 10.31 -19.87
N TYR A 71 20.95 9.56 -20.45
CA TYR A 71 21.87 8.74 -19.68
C TYR A 71 22.73 9.57 -18.73
N HIS A 72 23.24 10.71 -19.21
CA HIS A 72 24.00 11.66 -18.39
C HIS A 72 23.17 12.24 -17.24
N VAL A 73 21.96 12.73 -17.54
CA VAL A 73 21.05 13.30 -16.55
C VAL A 73 20.59 12.26 -15.52
N MET A 74 20.38 11.00 -15.93
CA MET A 74 20.14 9.90 -14.99
C MET A 74 21.34 9.70 -14.05
N GLY A 75 22.56 9.67 -14.58
CA GLY A 75 23.79 9.60 -13.78
C GLY A 75 23.87 10.73 -12.76
N LEU A 76 23.68 11.98 -13.20
CA LEU A 76 23.67 13.16 -12.32
C LEU A 76 22.62 13.05 -11.21
N THR A 77 21.43 12.54 -11.52
CA THR A 77 20.35 12.36 -10.53
C THR A 77 20.77 11.42 -9.39
N PHE A 78 21.66 10.46 -9.66
CA PHE A 78 22.23 9.53 -8.68
C PHE A 78 23.63 9.92 -8.17
N PHE A 79 24.04 11.19 -8.35
CA PHE A 79 25.38 11.68 -7.97
C PHE A 79 26.53 10.96 -8.71
N GLN A 80 26.28 10.46 -9.93
CA GLN A 80 27.26 9.80 -10.79
C GLN A 80 27.45 10.60 -12.09
N PRO A 81 28.23 11.70 -12.07
CA PRO A 81 28.56 12.42 -13.28
C PRO A 81 29.38 11.52 -14.22
N LEU A 82 29.02 11.48 -15.50
CA LEU A 82 29.73 10.70 -16.53
C LEU A 82 30.81 11.52 -17.25
N GLY A 83 30.93 12.80 -16.95
CA GLY A 83 31.97 13.69 -17.48
C GLY A 83 33.12 13.85 -16.50
N ASP A 84 34.34 13.91 -17.02
CA ASP A 84 35.57 14.06 -16.23
C ASP A 84 35.79 15.51 -15.76
N GLU A 85 35.12 16.49 -16.39
CA GLU A 85 35.26 17.92 -16.11
C GLU A 85 33.90 18.59 -15.86
N LEU A 86 33.92 19.67 -15.07
CA LEU A 86 32.73 20.50 -14.85
C LEU A 86 32.54 21.41 -16.08
N PRO A 87 31.31 21.58 -16.59
CA PRO A 87 31.06 22.48 -17.71
C PRO A 87 31.38 23.94 -17.38
N ASP A 88 32.03 24.67 -18.29
CA ASP A 88 32.37 26.09 -18.12
C ASP A 88 31.13 27.03 -18.16
N ASP A 89 29.97 26.54 -18.62
CA ASP A 89 28.73 27.32 -18.67
C ASP A 89 27.96 27.21 -17.34
N LEU A 90 27.69 28.36 -16.72
CA LEU A 90 26.98 28.47 -15.45
C LEU A 90 25.61 27.77 -15.46
N ARG A 91 24.94 27.65 -16.61
CA ARG A 91 23.63 26.97 -16.71
C ARG A 91 23.78 25.45 -16.63
N LEU A 92 24.83 24.90 -17.23
CA LEU A 92 25.16 23.47 -17.17
C LEU A 92 25.69 23.11 -15.79
N GLU A 93 26.55 23.96 -15.22
CA GLU A 93 27.03 23.83 -13.83
C GLU A 93 25.88 23.77 -12.83
N LEU A 94 24.89 24.68 -12.94
CA LEU A 94 23.73 24.66 -12.07
C LEU A 94 22.93 23.36 -12.19
N PHE A 95 22.89 22.74 -13.38
CA PHE A 95 22.24 21.46 -13.61
C PHE A 95 22.89 20.32 -12.83
N TYR A 96 24.22 20.33 -12.73
CA TYR A 96 24.99 19.34 -11.96
C TYR A 96 24.64 19.38 -10.46
N PHE A 97 24.27 20.54 -9.92
CA PHE A 97 23.84 20.67 -8.53
C PHE A 97 22.34 20.45 -8.35
N LEU A 98 21.50 20.91 -9.28
CA LEU A 98 20.04 20.81 -9.17
C LEU A 98 19.54 19.38 -9.35
N MET A 99 20.04 18.62 -10.34
CA MET A 99 19.54 17.29 -10.64
C MET A 99 19.66 16.30 -9.46
N PRO A 100 20.80 16.21 -8.75
CA PRO A 100 20.88 15.37 -7.55
C PRO A 100 19.93 15.80 -6.43
N ILE A 101 19.69 17.11 -6.24
CA ILE A 101 18.73 17.61 -5.25
C ILE A 101 17.30 17.18 -5.63
N ILE A 102 16.94 17.31 -6.91
CA ILE A 102 15.65 16.83 -7.42
C ILE A 102 15.52 15.33 -7.20
N GLY A 103 16.55 14.55 -7.52
CA GLY A 103 16.61 13.11 -7.26
C GLY A 103 16.36 12.77 -5.80
N LEU A 104 17.05 13.46 -4.88
CA LEU A 104 16.89 13.29 -3.44
C LEU A 104 15.47 13.61 -2.97
N VAL A 105 14.88 14.71 -3.45
CA VAL A 105 13.51 15.12 -3.11
C VAL A 105 12.50 14.09 -3.60
N VAL A 106 12.64 13.61 -4.84
CA VAL A 106 11.76 12.56 -5.41
C VAL A 106 11.88 11.25 -4.62
N LEU A 107 13.10 10.85 -4.26
CA LEU A 107 13.33 9.67 -3.42
C LEU A 107 12.72 9.82 -2.02
N ALA A 108 12.88 10.98 -1.39
CA ALA A 108 12.31 11.26 -0.08
C ALA A 108 10.78 11.21 -0.10
N MET A 109 10.14 11.78 -1.13
CA MET A 109 8.70 11.68 -1.34
C MET A 109 8.26 10.22 -1.51
N GLY A 110 8.95 9.46 -2.36
CA GLY A 110 8.65 8.03 -2.55
C GLY A 110 8.78 7.21 -1.28
N LEU A 111 9.83 7.46 -0.49
CA LEU A 111 10.04 6.78 0.77
C LEU A 111 9.00 7.16 1.83
N THR A 112 8.56 8.42 1.86
CA THR A 112 7.52 8.89 2.79
C THR A 112 6.18 8.25 2.47
N ASP A 113 5.78 8.24 1.20
CA ASP A 113 4.54 7.62 0.75
C ASP A 113 4.53 6.11 1.05
N PHE A 114 5.65 5.44 0.76
CA PHE A 114 5.81 4.03 1.08
C PHE A 114 5.81 3.77 2.60
N GLY A 115 6.47 4.64 3.37
CA GLY A 115 6.54 4.56 4.82
C GLY A 115 5.16 4.68 5.46
N VAL A 116 4.39 5.70 5.08
CA VAL A 116 3.01 5.87 5.54
C VAL A 116 2.19 4.63 5.18
N LEU A 117 2.28 4.11 3.96
CA LEU A 117 1.53 2.92 3.56
C LEU A 117 1.95 1.65 4.34
N PHE A 118 3.24 1.47 4.60
CA PHE A 118 3.79 0.35 5.36
C PHE A 118 3.37 0.40 6.84
N PHE A 119 3.43 1.57 7.47
CA PHE A 119 3.02 1.75 8.87
C PHE A 119 1.49 1.80 9.05
N ASN A 120 0.77 2.41 8.10
CA ASN A 120 -0.70 2.56 8.16
C ASN A 120 -1.45 1.24 7.87
N ARG A 121 -0.76 0.20 7.37
CA ARG A 121 -1.31 -1.16 7.29
C ARG A 121 -1.77 -1.71 8.66
N ARG A 122 -1.22 -1.22 9.78
CA ARG A 122 -1.67 -1.59 11.14
C ARG A 122 -2.94 -0.89 11.62
N GLN A 123 -3.34 0.24 11.04
CA GLN A 123 -4.53 0.99 11.48
C GLN A 123 -5.79 0.71 10.65
N ARG A 124 -5.65 0.04 9.50
CA ARG A 124 -6.74 -0.18 8.53
C ARG A 124 -7.57 -1.46 8.76
N THR A 125 -7.42 -2.07 9.93
CA THR A 125 -8.17 -3.25 10.37
C THR A 125 -9.68 -2.99 10.39
N LYS A 126 -10.13 -1.79 10.77
CA LYS A 126 -11.55 -1.47 10.97
C LYS A 126 -12.41 -1.46 9.69
N GLU A 127 -11.92 -0.87 8.61
CA GLU A 127 -12.69 -0.76 7.36
C GLU A 127 -12.69 -2.08 6.57
N TRP A 128 -11.57 -2.81 6.65
CA TRP A 128 -11.44 -4.14 6.07
C TRP A 128 -12.35 -5.15 6.78
N GLU A 129 -12.45 -5.07 8.11
CA GLU A 129 -13.34 -5.90 8.91
C GLU A 129 -14.82 -5.65 8.59
N MET A 130 -15.23 -4.40 8.37
CA MET A 130 -16.61 -4.07 7.96
C MET A 130 -16.95 -4.57 6.55
N ALA A 131 -16.00 -4.49 5.59
CA ALA A 131 -16.21 -4.98 4.23
C ALA A 131 -16.23 -6.52 4.17
N VAL A 132 -15.38 -7.19 4.96
CA VAL A 132 -15.39 -8.65 5.09
C VAL A 132 -16.67 -9.14 5.78
N ALA A 133 -17.13 -8.45 6.83
CA ALA A 133 -18.44 -8.69 7.47
C ALA A 133 -19.59 -8.66 6.45
N SER A 134 -19.63 -7.63 5.58
CA SER A 134 -20.67 -7.52 4.54
C SER A 134 -20.62 -8.59 3.43
N THR A 135 -19.56 -9.39 3.36
CA THR A 135 -19.43 -10.50 2.39
C THR A 135 -19.86 -11.85 3.00
N PHE A 136 -20.11 -11.90 4.30
CA PHE A 136 -20.64 -13.11 4.91
C PHE A 136 -22.16 -13.18 4.69
N ASN A 137 -22.61 -13.98 3.74
CA ASN A 137 -24.01 -14.43 3.74
C ASN A 137 -24.13 -15.64 4.69
N GLN A 138 -25.06 -15.58 5.65
CA GLN A 138 -25.42 -16.65 6.60
C GLN A 138 -24.41 -16.97 7.72
N HIS A 139 -23.74 -15.96 8.26
CA HIS A 139 -22.83 -16.12 9.40
C HIS A 139 -23.51 -15.77 10.72
N THR A 140 -22.98 -16.29 11.82
CA THR A 140 -23.46 -15.94 13.15
C THR A 140 -22.69 -14.71 13.66
N VAL A 141 -23.41 -13.66 14.05
CA VAL A 141 -22.79 -12.47 14.64
C VAL A 141 -22.71 -12.64 16.16
N LEU A 142 -21.50 -12.65 16.70
CA LEU A 142 -21.25 -12.68 18.13
C LEU A 142 -21.01 -11.25 18.64
N VAL A 143 -21.98 -10.69 19.36
CA VAL A 143 -21.83 -9.36 19.96
C VAL A 143 -21.23 -9.50 21.35
N GLY A 144 -20.05 -8.93 21.57
CA GLY A 144 -19.31 -8.96 22.83
C GLY A 144 -18.19 -10.00 22.85
N LEU A 145 -16.95 -9.55 22.71
CA LEU A 145 -15.71 -10.30 22.75
C LEU A 145 -14.98 -10.09 24.09
N GLY A 146 -15.65 -10.45 25.18
CA GLY A 146 -15.00 -10.67 26.48
C GLY A 146 -14.43 -12.09 26.58
N HIS A 147 -13.93 -12.48 27.76
CA HIS A 147 -13.45 -13.86 28.00
C HIS A 147 -14.51 -14.95 27.73
N LEU A 148 -15.80 -14.64 27.94
CA LEU A 148 -16.89 -15.54 27.59
C LEU A 148 -17.11 -15.59 26.07
N GLY A 149 -17.16 -14.42 25.43
CA GLY A 149 -17.28 -14.31 23.97
C GLY A 149 -16.17 -15.03 23.23
N PHE A 150 -14.92 -14.93 23.72
CA PHE A 150 -13.79 -15.68 23.19
C PHE A 150 -14.00 -17.19 23.24
N ARG A 151 -14.51 -17.73 24.36
CA ARG A 151 -14.79 -19.17 24.49
C ARG A 151 -15.91 -19.61 23.55
N VAL A 152 -16.95 -18.80 23.41
CA VAL A 152 -18.06 -19.08 22.47
C VAL A 152 -17.55 -19.04 21.03
N ALA A 153 -16.73 -18.06 20.66
CA ALA A 153 -16.12 -17.96 19.34
C ALA A 153 -15.21 -19.16 19.04
N LYS A 154 -14.42 -19.58 20.04
CA LYS A 154 -13.57 -20.77 19.95
C LYS A 154 -14.41 -22.05 19.76
N GLU A 155 -15.47 -22.23 20.54
CA GLU A 155 -16.33 -23.40 20.42
C GLU A 155 -17.05 -23.42 19.05
N MET A 156 -17.50 -22.27 18.57
CA MET A 156 -18.10 -22.14 17.24
C MET A 156 -17.09 -22.44 16.12
N TYR A 157 -15.84 -22.00 16.30
CA TYR A 157 -14.74 -22.33 15.41
C TYR A 157 -14.46 -23.84 15.39
N ASP A 158 -14.38 -24.47 16.56
CA ASP A 158 -14.17 -25.91 16.72
C ASP A 158 -15.34 -26.73 16.12
N LEU A 159 -16.55 -26.15 16.09
CA LEU A 159 -17.76 -26.70 15.45
C LEU A 159 -17.87 -26.40 13.94
N ASP A 160 -16.84 -25.81 13.31
CA ASP A 160 -16.78 -25.46 11.88
C ASP A 160 -17.88 -24.47 11.45
N GLN A 161 -18.34 -23.60 12.38
CA GLN A 161 -19.33 -22.56 12.09
C GLN A 161 -18.66 -21.23 11.73
N ASP A 162 -19.24 -20.50 10.77
CA ASP A 162 -18.79 -19.15 10.41
C ASP A 162 -19.33 -18.13 11.45
N VAL A 163 -18.42 -17.53 12.23
CA VAL A 163 -18.74 -16.51 13.23
C VAL A 163 -17.99 -15.21 12.94
N VAL A 164 -18.66 -14.07 13.13
CA VAL A 164 -18.05 -12.73 13.10
C VAL A 164 -18.31 -12.09 14.45
N ALA A 165 -17.28 -11.65 15.15
CA ALA A 165 -17.46 -11.02 16.44
C ALA A 165 -17.53 -9.49 16.31
N ILE A 166 -18.40 -8.83 17.06
CA ILE A 166 -18.50 -7.36 17.15
C ILE A 166 -18.20 -6.96 18.60
N GLU A 167 -17.21 -6.10 18.81
CA GLU A 167 -16.85 -5.61 20.16
C GLU A 167 -16.80 -4.08 20.21
N LEU A 168 -17.40 -3.51 21.26
CA LEU A 168 -17.47 -2.06 21.47
C LEU A 168 -16.17 -1.51 22.06
N LYS A 169 -15.59 -2.24 23.03
CA LYS A 169 -14.33 -1.90 23.69
C LYS A 169 -13.30 -2.99 23.40
N PRO A 170 -12.46 -2.79 22.37
CA PRO A 170 -11.49 -3.78 21.94
C PRO A 170 -10.42 -4.00 23.01
N ASP A 171 -10.31 -5.22 23.52
CA ASP A 171 -9.11 -5.70 24.23
C ASP A 171 -8.14 -6.28 23.19
N GLU A 172 -6.97 -5.63 23.03
CA GLU A 172 -5.98 -5.97 22.00
C GLU A 172 -5.50 -7.43 22.09
N GLU A 173 -5.42 -7.99 23.30
CA GLU A 173 -4.97 -9.37 23.51
C GLU A 173 -6.01 -10.38 23.01
N LEU A 174 -7.28 -10.17 23.37
CA LEU A 174 -8.38 -11.05 22.98
C LEU A 174 -8.67 -10.97 21.47
N ILE A 175 -8.52 -9.79 20.87
CA ILE A 175 -8.65 -9.61 19.41
C ILE A 175 -7.55 -10.37 18.70
N SER A 176 -6.29 -10.18 19.11
CA SER A 176 -5.15 -10.84 18.47
C SER A 176 -5.29 -12.35 18.52
N ARG A 177 -5.76 -12.91 19.65
CA ARG A 177 -6.03 -14.34 19.80
C ARG A 177 -7.20 -14.81 18.92
N THR A 178 -8.27 -14.02 18.80
CA THR A 178 -9.44 -14.39 17.99
C THR A 178 -9.15 -14.33 16.49
N GLN A 179 -8.44 -13.29 16.05
CA GLN A 179 -7.96 -13.16 14.67
C GLN A 179 -6.95 -14.26 14.33
N ALA A 180 -6.08 -14.67 15.26
CA ALA A 180 -5.15 -15.78 15.06
C ALA A 180 -5.85 -17.12 14.82
N MET A 181 -7.07 -17.29 15.35
CA MET A 181 -7.94 -18.45 15.05
C MET A 181 -8.68 -18.32 13.71
N GLY A 182 -8.55 -17.19 13.00
CA GLY A 182 -9.23 -16.96 11.72
C GLY A 182 -10.66 -16.43 11.86
N VAL A 183 -11.06 -15.98 13.05
CA VAL A 183 -12.36 -15.33 13.29
C VAL A 183 -12.18 -13.81 13.18
N PRO A 184 -12.88 -13.14 12.24
CA PRO A 184 -12.81 -11.68 12.11
C PRO A 184 -13.56 -10.99 13.26
N VAL A 185 -13.00 -9.87 13.73
CA VAL A 185 -13.55 -9.09 14.85
C VAL A 185 -13.80 -7.66 14.40
N VAL A 186 -15.05 -7.22 14.29
CA VAL A 186 -15.38 -5.85 13.88
C VAL A 186 -15.50 -4.94 15.11
N PRO A 187 -14.67 -3.90 15.25
CA PRO A 187 -14.81 -2.94 16.34
C PRO A 187 -15.99 -2.00 16.07
N GLY A 188 -17.00 -2.00 16.93
CA GLY A 188 -18.18 -1.17 16.74
C GLY A 188 -19.30 -1.41 17.74
N ASP A 189 -20.24 -0.47 17.78
CA ASP A 189 -21.49 -0.65 18.53
C ASP A 189 -22.49 -1.45 17.70
N ALA A 190 -22.78 -2.68 18.13
CA ALA A 190 -23.78 -3.55 17.51
C ALA A 190 -25.20 -2.95 17.53
N ARG A 191 -25.46 -1.90 18.31
CA ARG A 191 -26.75 -1.17 18.32
C ARG A 191 -26.89 -0.20 17.15
N ALA A 192 -25.80 0.15 16.46
CA ALA A 192 -25.87 1.05 15.31
C ALA A 192 -26.47 0.32 14.11
N LYS A 193 -27.53 0.88 13.50
CA LYS A 193 -28.27 0.30 12.36
C LYS A 193 -27.39 -0.15 11.17
N ARG A 194 -26.17 0.37 11.04
CA ARG A 194 -25.18 -0.04 10.03
C ARG A 194 -24.71 -1.50 10.17
N PHE A 195 -24.86 -2.12 11.33
CA PHE A 195 -24.47 -3.53 11.58
C PHE A 195 -25.64 -4.51 11.45
N CYS A 196 -26.89 -4.04 11.29
CA CYS A 196 -28.07 -4.88 11.06
C CYS A 196 -28.27 -5.27 9.58
N ALA A 197 -27.42 -4.79 8.67
CA ALA A 197 -27.45 -5.11 7.24
C ALA A 197 -26.38 -6.14 6.83
N VAL A 198 -25.74 -6.75 7.83
CA VAL A 198 -24.73 -7.81 7.72
C VAL A 198 -25.43 -9.17 7.88
#